data_AF-A0A535X1T0-F1
#
_entry.id   AF-A0A535X1T0-F1
#
_cell.length_a   1.000
_cell.length_b   1.000
_cell.length_c   1.000
_cell.angle_alpha   90.00
_cell.angle_beta   90.00
_cell.angle_gamma   90.00
#
_symmetry.space_group_name_H-M   'P 1'
#
loop_
_entity.id
_entity.type
_entity.pdbx_description
1 polymer ?
#
loop_
_entity_poly.entity_id
_entity_poly.type
_entity_poly.pdbx_seq_one_letter_code
_entity_poly.pdbx_strand_id
1 'polypeptide(L)' 'MTPVVVADPAALAQAAARWTAERIGRAVAERDACYLALAGGETPKGCYRRLAQPPYNSQLPWSRV' A
#
# COMPACT_ATOMS: atom_id res chain seq x y z
N MET A 1 -0.02 -11.41 -15.58
CA MET A 1 0.50 -10.67 -14.42
C MET A 1 1.99 -10.49 -14.62
N THR A 2 2.48 -9.25 -14.66
CA THR A 2 3.91 -8.98 -14.88
C THR A 2 4.62 -9.00 -13.52
N PRO A 3 5.64 -9.84 -13.31
CA PRO A 3 6.39 -9.85 -12.06
C PRO A 3 7.20 -8.57 -11.91
N VAL A 4 7.31 -8.09 -10.67
CA VAL A 4 8.19 -6.97 -10.29
C VAL A 4 9.34 -7.56 -9.46
N VAL A 5 10.57 -7.37 -9.92
CA VAL A 5 11.80 -7.76 -9.21
C VAL A 5 12.51 -6.50 -8.77
N VAL A 6 12.94 -6.47 -7.51
CA VAL A 6 13.63 -5.33 -6.88
C VAL A 6 14.86 -5.83 -6.14
N ALA A 7 15.78 -4.91 -5.87
CA ALA A 7 17.10 -5.25 -5.33
C ALA A 7 17.07 -5.81 -3.89
N ASP A 8 16.15 -5.33 -3.05
CA ASP A 8 16.15 -5.63 -1.62
C ASP A 8 14.75 -5.52 -0.98
N PRO A 9 14.58 -5.97 0.29
CA PRO A 9 13.30 -5.90 0.99
C PRO A 9 12.75 -4.49 1.21
N ALA A 10 13.60 -3.47 1.34
CA ALA A 10 13.15 -2.09 1.53
C ALA A 10 12.59 -1.52 0.22
N ALA A 11 13.24 -1.81 -0.90
CA ALA A 11 12.73 -1.51 -2.24
C ALA A 11 11.39 -2.22 -2.48
N LEU A 12 11.24 -3.46 -2.01
CA LEU A 12 9.97 -4.19 -2.10
C LEU A 12 8.87 -3.52 -1.28
N ALA A 13 9.17 -3.13 -0.03
CA ALA A 13 8.23 -2.41 0.82
C ALA A 13 7.77 -1.09 0.18
N GLN A 14 8.69 -0.33 -0.41
CA GLN A 14 8.38 0.91 -1.12
C GLN A 14 7.52 0.67 -2.37
N ALA A 15 7.85 -0.34 -3.18
CA ALA A 15 7.09 -0.68 -4.37
C ALA A 15 5.67 -1.15 -4.03
N ALA A 16 5.54 -2.01 -3.02
CA ALA A 16 4.25 -2.51 -2.53
C ALA A 16 3.39 -1.39 -1.93
N ALA A 17 3.98 -0.49 -1.14
CA ALA A 17 3.26 0.65 -0.56
C ALA A 17 2.71 1.58 -1.66
N ARG A 18 3.54 1.91 -2.67
CA ARG A 18 3.09 2.70 -3.82
C ARG A 18 1.93 2.02 -4.57
N TRP A 19 2.09 0.75 -4.90
CA TRP A 19 1.07 -0.02 -5.63
C TRP A 19 -0.26 -0.11 -4.87
N THR A 20 -0.19 -0.22 -3.55
CA THR A 20 -1.35 -0.27 -2.65
C THR A 20 -2.01 1.10 -2.54
N ALA A 21 -1.23 2.16 -2.32
CA ALA A 21 -1.71 3.54 -2.24
C ALA A 21 -2.47 3.96 -3.50
N GLU A 22 -1.96 3.64 -4.68
CA GLU A 22 -2.62 3.92 -5.96
C GLU A 22 -4.00 3.22 -6.05
N ARG A 23 -4.13 2.00 -5.52
CA ARG A 23 -5.39 1.24 -5.55
C ARG A 23 -6.38 1.74 -4.52
N ILE A 24 -5.92 2.10 -3.33
CA ILE A 24 -6.74 2.76 -2.32
C ILE A 24 -7.32 4.05 -2.92
N GLY A 25 -6.46 4.90 -3.50
CA GLY A 25 -6.90 6.16 -4.11
C GLY A 25 -7.95 5.97 -5.21
N ARG A 26 -7.74 5.01 -6.12
CA ARG A 26 -8.72 4.69 -7.17
C ARG A 26 -10.03 4.16 -6.60
N ALA A 27 -9.96 3.23 -5.65
CA ALA A 27 -11.14 2.65 -5.02
C ALA A 27 -12.01 3.70 -4.32
N VAL A 28 -11.39 4.58 -3.53
CA VAL A 28 -12.10 5.66 -2.84
C VAL A 28 -12.64 6.68 -3.83
N ALA A 29 -11.92 7.02 -4.90
CA ALA A 29 -12.43 7.91 -5.94
C ALA A 29 -13.66 7.34 -6.67
N GLU A 30 -13.71 6.02 -6.88
CA GLU A 30 -14.82 5.35 -7.57
C GLU A 30 -16.03 5.06 -6.68
N ARG A 31 -15.81 4.78 -5.38
CA ARG A 31 -16.83 4.18 -4.50
C ARG A 31 -16.98 4.86 -3.13
N ASP A 32 -16.22 5.91 -2.84
CA ASP A 32 -16.08 6.52 -1.51
C ASP A 32 -15.64 5.52 -0.41
N ALA A 33 -15.10 4.37 -0.80
CA ALA A 33 -14.65 3.31 0.11
C ALA A 33 -13.61 2.37 -0.54
N CYS A 34 -12.71 1.81 0.27
CA CYS A 34 -11.76 0.76 -0.13
C CYS A 34 -11.73 -0.34 0.92
N TYR A 35 -12.11 -1.58 0.58
CA TYR A 35 -11.98 -2.70 1.49
C TYR A 35 -10.64 -3.41 1.24
N LEU A 36 -9.78 -3.45 2.26
CA LEU A 36 -8.44 -4.04 2.17
C LEU A 36 -8.28 -5.24 3.12
N ALA A 37 -8.16 -6.44 2.57
CA ALA A 37 -7.79 -7.62 3.33
C ALA A 37 -6.25 -7.69 3.48
N LEU A 38 -5.76 -7.76 4.72
CA LEU A 38 -4.33 -7.80 5.02
C LEU A 38 -3.80 -9.23 5.11
N ALA A 39 -2.56 -9.43 4.64
CA ALA A 39 -1.83 -10.68 4.78
C ALA A 39 -0.90 -10.63 6.00
N GLY A 40 -0.62 -11.79 6.58
CA GLY A 40 0.39 -11.95 7.63
C GLY A 40 1.81 -12.16 7.08
N GLY A 41 2.81 -12.05 7.95
CA GLY A 41 4.22 -12.34 7.66
C GLY A 41 5.12 -11.10 7.56
N GLU A 42 6.43 -11.32 7.47
CA GLU A 42 7.41 -10.22 7.49
C GLU A 42 7.43 -9.41 6.19
N THR A 43 7.13 -10.02 5.03
CA THR A 43 7.11 -9.31 3.75
C THR A 43 5.97 -8.27 3.68
N PRO A 44 4.69 -8.61 3.98
CA PRO A 44 3.62 -7.60 4.01
C PRO A 44 3.83 -6.53 5.10
N LYS A 45 4.43 -6.89 6.23
CA LYS A 45 4.73 -5.95 7.33
C LYS A 45 5.62 -4.78 6.90
N GLY A 46 6.57 -5.01 5.98
CA GLY A 46 7.38 -3.94 5.39
C GLY A 46 6.52 -2.92 4.65
N CYS A 47 5.58 -3.38 3.82
CA CYS A 47 4.62 -2.52 3.12
C CYS A 47 3.78 -1.68 4.10
N TYR A 48 3.22 -2.31 5.14
CA TYR A 48 2.37 -1.61 6.11
C TYR A 48 3.12 -0.56 6.91
N ARG A 49 4.34 -0.87 7.36
CA ARG A 49 5.22 0.13 7.99
C ARG A 49 5.48 1.31 7.06
N ARG A 50 5.71 1.04 5.78
CA ARG A 50 5.93 2.11 4.81
C ARG A 50 4.68 2.96 4.59
N LEU A 51 3.48 2.36 4.51
CA LEU A 51 2.20 3.06 4.42
C LEU A 51 1.90 3.93 5.65
N ALA A 52 2.40 3.54 6.83
CA ALA A 52 2.28 4.32 8.07
C ALA A 52 3.23 5.54 8.16
N GLN A 53 4.06 5.78 7.14
CA GLN A 53 5.02 6.90 7.09
C GLN A 53 4.66 7.91 5.99
N PRO A 54 5.18 9.15 6.05
CA PRO A 54 5.02 10.12 4.97
C PRO A 54 5.54 9.59 3.62
N PRO A 55 4.88 9.93 2.50
CA PRO A 55 3.68 10.77 2.44
C PRO A 55 2.37 10.00 2.65
N TYR A 56 2.39 8.68 2.72
CA TYR A 56 1.18 7.85 2.67
C TYR A 56 0.28 8.00 3.90
N ASN A 57 0.87 8.19 5.09
CA ASN A 57 0.09 8.35 6.31
C ASN A 57 -0.80 9.60 6.30
N SER A 58 -0.42 10.65 5.56
CA SER A 58 -1.16 11.92 5.47
C SER A 58 -1.93 12.08 4.17
N GLN A 59 -1.48 11.46 3.07
CA GLN A 59 -2.13 11.61 1.76
C GLN A 59 -3.26 10.62 1.51
N LEU A 60 -3.24 9.44 2.13
CA LEU A 60 -4.28 8.45 1.91
C LEU A 60 -5.53 8.75 2.76
N PRO A 61 -6.74 8.57 2.21
CA PRO A 61 -7.99 8.81 2.92
C PRO A 61 -8.31 7.64 3.86
N TRP A 62 -7.50 7.45 4.91
CA TRP A 62 -7.60 6.28 5.80
C TRP A 62 -8.96 6.10 6.48
N SER A 63 -9.73 7.17 6.65
CA SER A 63 -11.12 7.09 7.16
C SER A 63 -12.09 6.40 6.20
N ARG A 64 -11.67 6.10 4.97
CA ARG A 64 -12.44 5.45 3.91
C ARG A 64 -11.92 4.05 3.56
N VAL A 65 -10.97 3.53 4.33
CA VAL A 65 -10.33 2.21 4.13
C VAL A 65 -10.72 1.26 5.26
#